data_AF-A0AAV1Z2T4-F1
#
_entry.id   AF-A0AAV1Z2T4-F1
#
_cell.length_a   1.000
_cell.length_b   1.000
_cell.length_c   1.000
_cell.angle_alpha   90.00
_cell.angle_beta   90.00
_cell.angle_gamma   90.00
#
_symmetry.space_group_name_H-M   'P 1'
#
loop_
_entity.id
_entity.type
_entity.pdbx_description
1 polymer ?
#
loop_
_entity_poly.entity_id
_entity_poly.type
_entity_poly.pdbx_seq_one_letter_code
_entity_poly.pdbx_strand_id
1 'polypeptide(L)'
;MRQAMELINFVAKDGMISDACADIPTVQNNRSPHNVMSIMLCTEELEQSNSLYNAIKHFEDIVEITRMTLVGPPYRERLKNALDAIIERTQDFTDSAYTSHAHREKILLLCDRARLELNQLFRIGVTLDQSECTSPTEDLEAAILQVLRATKDLKQELQDTALDQAHELIKLFEENDVLNYLKTAALAGDQDRLEEFSEKFTEYAEHVQDACKLLQHIASTECTQVTSKNTESSLKVFAAQVLNSCRTVAVHPMCEISKENLEVFIEMWNLLCQDVISIYKEISELCRRDIQYKTVYMSLPRPGKHGTTSKQLKPLKLDVEEQAKIAKLGLEMKLLTSEIDAETERWSSTENDLCKRARSMSQMAFSMYQFTRGEGDLKTTQDLFTQAEFFAEEANKLYKLVRQFSYLVPGGQHKNELLEYLDKVPTFVQQLQFTVKNPTVGKAATFTKVDNVIQETKNLMNVISKVVTTCLFCATKYNIDFHSLTSQTQTASPYQNDLEDYVFDRSTSSSNLPSKDSGQNSSKPNI
;
A
#
# COMPACT_ATOMS: atom_id res chain seq x y z
N MET A 1 -25.29 -36.22 4.74
CA MET A 1 -24.38 -36.07 5.91
C MET A 1 -22.97 -36.60 5.65
N ARG A 2 -22.75 -37.86 5.22
CA ARG A 2 -21.39 -38.37 4.95
C ARG A 2 -20.69 -37.61 3.80
N GLN A 3 -21.38 -37.34 2.70
CA GLN A 3 -20.87 -36.50 1.60
C GLN A 3 -20.64 -35.04 2.00
N ALA A 4 -21.44 -34.48 2.92
CA ALA A 4 -21.23 -33.12 3.44
C ALA A 4 -20.00 -33.04 4.36
N MET A 5 -19.75 -34.07 5.17
CA MET A 5 -18.51 -34.18 5.96
C MET A 5 -17.28 -34.46 5.08
N GLU A 6 -17.44 -35.21 3.99
CA GLU A 6 -16.38 -35.40 2.99
C GLU A 6 -16.10 -34.10 2.23
N LEU A 7 -17.11 -33.27 1.94
CA LEU A 7 -16.94 -31.96 1.32
C LEU A 7 -16.25 -30.96 2.27
N ILE A 8 -16.63 -30.94 3.56
CA ILE A 8 -15.96 -30.13 4.58
C ILE A 8 -14.52 -30.59 4.76
N ASN A 9 -14.26 -31.91 4.76
CA ASN A 9 -12.89 -32.43 4.80
C ASN A 9 -12.13 -32.15 3.51
N PHE A 10 -12.76 -32.19 2.33
CA PHE A 10 -12.13 -31.84 1.05
C PHE A 10 -11.71 -30.37 1.05
N VAL A 11 -12.61 -29.46 1.43
CA VAL A 11 -12.32 -28.01 1.54
C VAL A 11 -11.29 -27.72 2.64
N ALA A 12 -11.33 -28.42 3.78
CA ALA A 12 -10.39 -28.21 4.88
C ALA A 12 -9.00 -28.86 4.65
N LYS A 13 -8.89 -29.84 3.76
CA LYS A 13 -7.68 -30.66 3.60
C LYS A 13 -6.98 -30.42 2.25
N ASP A 14 -7.71 -30.13 1.18
CA ASP A 14 -7.14 -29.80 -0.14
C ASP A 14 -6.84 -28.31 -0.33
N GLY A 15 -7.21 -27.46 0.63
CA GLY A 15 -6.59 -26.13 0.79
C GLY A 15 -5.08 -26.17 1.09
N MET A 16 -4.52 -27.36 1.37
CA MET A 16 -3.11 -27.54 1.72
C MET A 16 -2.32 -28.49 0.82
N ILE A 17 -2.89 -29.23 -0.14
CA ILE A 17 -2.09 -30.16 -0.98
C ILE A 17 -2.73 -30.29 -2.37
N SER A 18 -1.97 -29.99 -3.43
CA SER A 18 -2.32 -30.39 -4.81
C SER A 18 -1.74 -31.76 -5.11
N ASP A 19 -2.52 -32.55 -5.83
CA ASP A 19 -2.13 -33.77 -6.52
C ASP A 19 -0.80 -33.61 -7.27
N ALA A 20 0.20 -34.37 -6.81
CA ALA A 20 1.35 -34.80 -7.61
C ALA A 20 2.01 -36.01 -6.95
N CYS A 21 1.37 -37.19 -7.03
CA CYS A 21 2.10 -38.45 -6.93
C CYS A 21 1.36 -39.57 -7.68
N ALA A 22 1.28 -39.41 -9.00
CA ALA A 22 1.23 -40.55 -9.90
C ALA A 22 2.63 -40.72 -10.49
N ASP A 23 3.17 -41.93 -10.32
CA ASP A 23 4.40 -42.46 -10.91
C ASP A 23 5.77 -42.04 -10.33
N ILE A 24 6.21 -42.78 -9.30
CA ILE A 24 7.64 -43.06 -9.10
C ILE A 24 7.82 -44.59 -9.02
N PRO A 25 8.63 -45.21 -9.92
CA PRO A 25 8.95 -46.62 -9.82
C PRO A 25 9.87 -46.89 -8.64
N THR A 26 9.61 -47.99 -7.94
CA THR A 26 10.42 -48.53 -6.85
C THR A 26 11.87 -48.77 -7.27
N VAL A 27 12.79 -47.91 -6.82
CA VAL A 27 14.23 -48.17 -6.84
C VAL A 27 14.80 -48.02 -5.43
N GLN A 28 15.12 -49.16 -4.82
CA GLN A 28 15.98 -49.26 -3.65
C GLN A 28 17.41 -48.82 -4.01
N ASN A 29 17.97 -47.80 -3.34
CA ASN A 29 19.22 -47.88 -2.58
C ASN A 29 19.87 -46.51 -2.28
N ASN A 30 20.29 -46.36 -1.02
CA ASN A 30 21.43 -45.61 -0.49
C ASN A 30 21.76 -44.23 -1.09
N ARG A 31 21.24 -43.15 -0.49
CA ARG A 31 21.93 -41.84 -0.42
C ARG A 31 21.71 -41.16 0.94
N SER A 32 22.74 -40.44 1.37
CA SER A 32 22.95 -39.81 2.68
C SER A 32 21.86 -38.80 3.08
N PRO A 33 21.69 -38.53 4.40
CA PRO A 33 20.66 -37.62 4.91
C PRO A 33 20.79 -36.16 4.44
N HIS A 34 21.93 -35.77 3.86
CA HIS A 34 22.15 -34.41 3.37
C HIS A 34 21.40 -34.06 2.07
N ASN A 35 21.07 -35.04 1.22
CA ASN A 35 20.32 -34.75 -0.01
C ASN A 35 18.81 -34.64 0.21
N VAL A 36 18.26 -35.33 1.21
CA VAL A 36 16.83 -35.25 1.54
C VAL A 36 16.50 -33.90 2.16
N MET A 37 17.39 -33.38 3.01
CA MET A 37 17.27 -32.03 3.59
C MET A 37 17.35 -30.93 2.53
N SER A 38 18.23 -31.07 1.52
CA SER A 38 18.33 -30.10 0.41
C SER A 38 17.11 -30.13 -0.51
N ILE A 39 16.53 -31.30 -0.78
CA ILE A 39 15.29 -31.41 -1.55
C ILE A 39 14.12 -30.85 -0.74
N MET A 40 14.05 -31.15 0.57
CA MET A 40 13.00 -30.68 1.48
C MET A 40 13.03 -29.16 1.66
N LEU A 41 14.22 -28.56 1.79
CA LEU A 41 14.42 -27.10 1.82
C LEU A 41 14.06 -26.43 0.48
N CYS A 42 14.33 -27.08 -0.67
CA CYS A 42 13.91 -26.58 -1.97
C CYS A 42 12.39 -26.65 -2.18
N THR A 43 11.69 -27.66 -1.63
CA THR A 43 10.22 -27.73 -1.67
C THR A 43 9.54 -26.71 -0.76
N GLU A 44 10.09 -26.46 0.44
CA GLU A 44 9.53 -25.44 1.36
C GLU A 44 9.71 -24.01 0.82
N GLU A 45 10.83 -23.70 0.14
CA GLU A 45 11.02 -22.41 -0.56
C GLU A 45 10.10 -22.25 -1.79
N LEU A 46 9.75 -23.35 -2.46
CA LEU A 46 8.87 -23.34 -3.63
C LEU A 46 7.39 -23.15 -3.24
N GLU A 47 6.97 -23.70 -2.10
CA GLU A 47 5.59 -23.58 -1.59
C GLU A 47 5.25 -22.17 -1.08
N GLN A 48 6.25 -21.40 -0.60
CA GLN A 48 6.11 -19.97 -0.25
C GLN A 48 6.07 -19.04 -1.49
N SER A 49 6.33 -19.57 -2.69
CA SER A 49 6.58 -18.82 -3.93
C SER A 49 5.50 -19.02 -5.01
N ASN A 50 4.22 -19.24 -4.63
CA ASN A 50 3.18 -19.46 -5.64
C ASN A 50 2.65 -18.17 -6.28
N SER A 51 2.54 -17.06 -5.53
CA SER A 51 2.04 -15.81 -6.11
C SER A 51 3.09 -15.13 -7.00
N LEU A 52 2.60 -14.44 -8.03
CA LEU A 52 3.47 -13.67 -8.92
C LEU A 52 4.12 -12.50 -8.18
N TYR A 53 3.42 -11.87 -7.23
CA TYR A 53 3.95 -10.83 -6.36
C TYR A 53 5.19 -11.30 -5.58
N ASN A 54 5.14 -12.48 -4.96
CA ASN A 54 6.28 -13.02 -4.20
C ASN A 54 7.45 -13.37 -5.13
N ALA A 55 7.17 -13.93 -6.31
CA ALA A 55 8.20 -14.22 -7.31
C ALA A 55 8.91 -12.95 -7.79
N ILE A 56 8.17 -11.87 -8.08
CA ILE A 56 8.73 -10.56 -8.43
C ILE A 56 9.58 -10.02 -7.29
N LYS A 57 9.06 -10.02 -6.06
CA LYS A 57 9.78 -9.51 -4.89
C LYS A 57 11.09 -10.28 -4.66
N HIS A 58 11.05 -11.61 -4.77
CA HIS A 58 12.24 -12.44 -4.65
C HIS A 58 13.28 -12.12 -5.72
N PHE A 59 12.86 -11.96 -6.98
CA PHE A 59 13.75 -11.53 -8.06
C PHE A 59 14.37 -10.16 -7.80
N GLU A 60 13.56 -9.17 -7.38
CA GLU A 60 14.03 -7.82 -7.03
C GLU A 60 15.06 -7.88 -5.89
N ASP A 61 14.85 -8.71 -4.86
CA ASP A 61 15.80 -8.90 -3.76
C ASP A 61 17.13 -9.49 -4.26
N ILE A 62 17.10 -10.48 -5.16
CA ILE A 62 18.32 -11.05 -5.76
C ILE A 62 19.06 -9.98 -6.58
N VAL A 63 18.33 -9.19 -7.38
CA VAL A 63 18.90 -8.07 -8.16
C VAL A 63 19.58 -7.07 -7.22
N GLU A 64 18.96 -6.73 -6.09
CA GLU A 64 19.52 -5.78 -5.13
C GLU A 64 20.79 -6.32 -4.44
N ILE A 65 20.83 -7.63 -4.14
CA ILE A 65 22.02 -8.30 -3.60
C ILE A 65 23.21 -8.21 -4.56
N THR A 66 22.98 -8.16 -5.88
CA THR A 66 24.07 -8.02 -6.86
C THR A 66 24.80 -6.69 -6.75
N ARG A 67 24.20 -5.66 -6.13
CA ARG A 67 24.87 -4.38 -5.85
C ARG A 67 26.10 -4.56 -4.97
N MET A 68 26.07 -5.51 -4.03
CA MET A 68 27.17 -5.77 -3.09
C MET A 68 28.05 -6.94 -3.53
N THR A 69 27.46 -7.94 -4.17
CA THR A 69 28.12 -9.22 -4.47
C THR A 69 28.66 -9.32 -5.90
N LEU A 70 28.41 -8.29 -6.72
CA LEU A 70 28.61 -8.29 -8.16
C LEU A 70 27.79 -9.39 -8.86
N VAL A 71 27.78 -9.38 -10.19
CA VAL A 71 26.93 -10.28 -10.99
C VAL A 71 27.73 -11.53 -11.37
N GLY A 72 28.15 -12.31 -10.38
CA GLY A 72 28.94 -13.54 -10.58
C GLY A 72 28.13 -14.67 -11.25
N PRO A 73 28.81 -15.72 -11.78
CA PRO A 73 28.15 -16.84 -12.47
C PRO A 73 26.96 -17.49 -11.75
N PRO A 74 27.02 -17.83 -10.44
CA PRO A 74 25.88 -18.45 -9.75
C PRO A 74 24.68 -17.50 -9.61
N TYR A 75 24.92 -16.19 -9.51
CA TYR A 75 23.85 -15.20 -9.43
C TYR A 75 23.19 -14.97 -10.79
N ARG A 76 23.94 -15.10 -11.90
CA ARG A 76 23.36 -15.02 -13.26
C ARG A 76 22.34 -16.13 -13.50
N GLU A 77 22.67 -17.36 -13.12
CA GLU A 77 21.76 -18.49 -13.27
C GLU A 77 20.51 -18.32 -12.38
N ARG A 78 20.69 -17.92 -11.11
CA ARG A 78 19.57 -17.63 -10.20
C ARG A 78 18.65 -16.55 -10.73
N LEU A 79 19.21 -15.42 -11.18
CA LEU A 79 18.43 -14.31 -11.75
C LEU A 79 17.67 -14.73 -13.01
N LYS A 80 18.30 -15.50 -13.89
CA LYS A 80 17.66 -16.01 -15.10
C LYS A 80 16.47 -16.91 -14.74
N ASN A 81 16.69 -17.89 -13.85
CA ASN A 81 15.64 -18.82 -13.45
C ASN A 81 14.49 -18.09 -12.74
N ALA A 82 14.79 -17.11 -11.88
CA ALA A 82 13.78 -16.30 -11.21
C ALA A 82 12.96 -15.45 -12.20
N LEU A 83 13.59 -14.84 -13.21
CA LEU A 83 12.86 -14.11 -14.25
C LEU A 83 12.02 -15.05 -15.14
N ASP A 84 12.57 -16.20 -15.52
CA ASP A 84 11.82 -17.20 -16.30
C ASP A 84 10.58 -17.68 -15.54
N ALA A 85 10.70 -17.90 -14.22
CA ALA A 85 9.60 -18.27 -13.33
C ALA A 85 8.52 -17.17 -13.19
N ILE A 86 8.91 -15.88 -13.24
CA ILE A 86 7.96 -14.76 -13.28
C ILE A 86 7.21 -14.79 -14.62
N ILE A 87 7.93 -14.94 -15.73
CA ILE A 87 7.34 -14.91 -17.08
C ILE A 87 6.40 -16.10 -17.30
N GLU A 88 6.74 -17.28 -16.78
CA GLU A 88 5.82 -18.42 -16.78
C GLU A 88 4.52 -18.09 -16.04
N ARG A 89 4.59 -17.50 -14.84
CA ARG A 89 3.40 -17.08 -14.09
C ARG A 89 2.60 -15.96 -14.76
N THR A 90 3.20 -15.15 -15.62
CA THR A 90 2.43 -14.16 -16.41
C THR A 90 1.48 -14.82 -17.42
N GLN A 91 1.66 -16.12 -17.72
CA GLN A 91 0.78 -16.85 -18.62
C GLN A 91 -0.65 -16.95 -18.09
N ASP A 92 -0.84 -16.99 -16.76
CA ASP A 92 -2.17 -16.94 -16.15
C ASP A 92 -2.96 -15.70 -16.60
N PHE A 93 -2.28 -14.58 -16.87
CA PHE A 93 -2.88 -13.35 -17.41
C PHE A 93 -3.04 -13.42 -18.93
N THR A 94 -2.02 -13.88 -19.66
CA THR A 94 -2.07 -13.87 -21.12
C THR A 94 -3.03 -14.92 -21.68
N ASP A 95 -3.23 -16.03 -20.98
CA ASP A 95 -4.07 -17.13 -21.43
C ASP A 95 -5.52 -16.98 -20.97
N SER A 96 -5.79 -16.05 -20.03
CA SER A 96 -7.15 -15.70 -19.62
C SER A 96 -7.97 -15.21 -20.81
N ALA A 97 -9.15 -15.80 -21.00
CA ALA A 97 -10.11 -15.39 -22.02
C ALA A 97 -10.66 -13.97 -21.81
N TYR A 98 -10.55 -13.45 -20.58
CA TYR A 98 -11.12 -12.18 -20.15
C TYR A 98 -10.10 -11.04 -20.17
N THR A 99 -8.81 -11.35 -20.31
CA THR A 99 -7.76 -10.33 -20.47
C THR A 99 -7.82 -9.70 -21.88
N SER A 100 -7.86 -8.37 -21.92
CA SER A 100 -7.93 -7.61 -23.18
C SER A 100 -6.68 -7.81 -24.05
N HIS A 101 -6.84 -7.67 -25.37
CA HIS A 101 -5.68 -7.75 -26.28
C HIS A 101 -4.61 -6.71 -25.95
N ALA A 102 -5.02 -5.50 -25.56
CA ALA A 102 -4.09 -4.42 -25.21
C ALA A 102 -3.23 -4.76 -23.98
N HIS A 103 -3.84 -5.30 -22.92
CA HIS A 103 -3.11 -5.74 -21.74
C HIS A 103 -2.18 -6.91 -22.06
N ARG A 104 -2.67 -7.92 -22.80
CA ARG A 104 -1.86 -9.07 -23.22
C ARG A 104 -0.61 -8.66 -24.00
N GLU A 105 -0.76 -7.78 -24.99
CA GLU A 105 0.36 -7.26 -25.77
C GLU A 105 1.36 -6.50 -24.89
N LYS A 106 0.87 -5.66 -23.97
CA LYS A 106 1.70 -4.87 -23.07
C LYS A 106 2.45 -5.73 -22.05
N ILE A 107 1.82 -6.76 -21.48
CA ILE A 107 2.48 -7.73 -20.60
C ILE A 107 3.62 -8.42 -21.34
N LEU A 108 3.38 -8.93 -22.55
CA LEU A 108 4.42 -9.60 -23.35
C LEU A 108 5.60 -8.67 -23.68
N LEU A 109 5.32 -7.42 -24.07
CA LEU A 109 6.35 -6.41 -24.32
C LEU A 109 7.20 -6.12 -23.07
N LEU A 110 6.56 -6.05 -21.90
CA LEU A 110 7.24 -5.80 -20.63
C LEU A 110 8.06 -7.00 -20.17
N CYS A 111 7.60 -8.23 -20.42
CA CYS A 111 8.39 -9.45 -20.23
C CYS A 111 9.65 -9.43 -21.11
N ASP A 112 9.54 -9.08 -22.39
CA ASP A 112 10.69 -8.96 -23.30
C ASP A 112 11.65 -7.85 -22.85
N ARG A 113 11.11 -6.72 -22.37
CA ARG A 113 11.92 -5.63 -21.81
C ARG A 113 12.68 -6.08 -20.56
N ALA A 114 12.04 -6.78 -19.63
CA ALA A 114 12.70 -7.31 -18.44
C ALA A 114 13.83 -8.29 -18.81
N ARG A 115 13.60 -9.18 -19.80
CA ARG A 115 14.65 -10.05 -20.36
C ARG A 115 15.81 -9.25 -20.95
N LEU A 116 15.52 -8.19 -21.68
CA LEU A 116 16.54 -7.35 -22.31
C LEU A 116 17.41 -6.66 -21.25
N GLU A 117 16.80 -6.00 -20.26
CA GLU A 117 17.54 -5.32 -19.19
C GLU A 117 18.37 -6.31 -18.36
N LEU A 118 17.84 -7.50 -18.07
CA LEU A 118 18.60 -8.52 -17.35
C LEU A 118 19.82 -9.00 -18.15
N ASN A 119 19.68 -9.17 -19.47
CA ASN A 119 20.81 -9.52 -20.32
C ASN A 119 21.86 -8.39 -20.39
N GLN A 120 21.46 -7.12 -20.31
CA GLN A 120 22.40 -6.00 -20.21
C GLN A 120 23.17 -6.06 -18.89
N LEU A 121 22.49 -6.32 -17.77
CA LEU A 121 23.12 -6.54 -16.47
C LEU A 121 24.16 -7.66 -16.52
N PHE A 122 23.85 -8.78 -17.18
CA PHE A 122 24.79 -9.89 -17.36
C PHE A 122 26.02 -9.49 -18.19
N ARG A 123 25.85 -8.71 -19.26
CA ARG A 123 26.98 -8.22 -20.09
C ARG A 123 27.95 -7.36 -19.27
N ILE A 124 27.42 -6.46 -18.44
CA ILE A 124 28.23 -5.64 -17.53
C ILE A 124 28.93 -6.52 -16.50
N GLY A 125 28.22 -7.49 -15.92
CA GLY A 125 28.81 -8.49 -15.03
C GLY A 125 30.00 -9.23 -15.64
N VAL A 126 29.87 -9.72 -16.88
CA VAL A 126 30.96 -10.43 -17.58
C VAL A 126 32.17 -9.51 -17.80
N THR A 127 31.92 -8.24 -18.13
CA THR A 127 32.97 -7.24 -18.34
C THR A 127 33.74 -6.94 -17.05
N LEU A 128 33.04 -6.92 -15.91
CA LEU A 128 33.66 -6.75 -14.58
C LEU A 128 34.51 -7.97 -14.19
N ASP A 129 34.03 -9.19 -14.45
CA ASP A 129 34.81 -10.41 -14.20
C ASP A 129 36.12 -10.42 -15.00
N GLN A 130 36.07 -9.99 -16.28
CA GLN A 130 37.23 -9.95 -17.17
C GLN A 130 38.25 -8.86 -16.80
N SER A 131 37.80 -7.79 -16.13
CA SER A 131 38.66 -6.68 -15.71
C SER A 131 39.19 -6.82 -14.29
N GLU A 132 38.91 -7.94 -13.61
CA GLU A 132 39.23 -8.21 -12.20
C GLU A 132 38.77 -7.08 -11.26
N CYS A 133 37.70 -6.37 -11.64
CA CYS A 133 37.17 -5.25 -10.88
C CYS A 133 36.37 -5.75 -9.69
N THR A 134 36.84 -5.48 -8.46
CA THR A 134 36.21 -5.95 -7.22
C THR A 134 35.22 -4.95 -6.61
N SER A 135 34.99 -3.81 -7.25
CA SER A 135 34.13 -2.74 -6.74
C SER A 135 32.96 -2.45 -7.67
N PRO A 136 31.75 -2.18 -7.14
CA PRO A 136 30.59 -1.78 -7.94
C PRO A 136 30.89 -0.53 -8.78
N THR A 137 30.51 -0.56 -10.06
CA THR A 137 30.68 0.57 -10.99
C THR A 137 29.38 1.34 -11.18
N GLU A 138 29.47 2.60 -11.66
CA GLU A 138 28.28 3.39 -12.01
C GLU A 138 27.44 2.72 -13.10
N ASP A 139 28.07 2.04 -14.07
CA ASP A 139 27.39 1.29 -15.12
C ASP A 139 26.62 0.08 -14.56
N LEU A 140 27.20 -0.62 -13.57
CA LEU A 140 26.52 -1.71 -12.88
C LEU A 140 25.30 -1.20 -12.11
N GLU A 141 25.45 -0.11 -11.37
CA GLU A 141 24.34 0.52 -10.64
C GLU A 141 23.22 0.95 -11.58
N ALA A 142 23.58 1.57 -12.72
CA ALA A 142 22.61 1.94 -13.74
C ALA A 142 21.84 0.74 -14.29
N ALA A 143 22.53 -0.38 -14.57
CA ALA A 143 21.88 -1.59 -15.07
C ALA A 143 20.96 -2.26 -14.03
N ILE A 144 21.36 -2.31 -12.77
CA ILE A 144 20.52 -2.78 -11.65
C ILE A 144 19.23 -1.97 -11.61
N LEU A 145 19.32 -0.64 -11.63
CA LEU A 145 18.16 0.25 -11.61
C LEU A 145 17.24 0.05 -12.83
N GLN A 146 17.78 -0.26 -14.01
CA GLN A 146 16.95 -0.55 -15.19
C GLN A 146 16.21 -1.87 -15.08
N VAL A 147 16.84 -2.92 -14.54
CA VAL A 147 16.17 -4.21 -14.28
C VAL A 147 15.03 -4.04 -13.28
N LEU A 148 15.27 -3.33 -12.17
CA LEU A 148 14.24 -3.04 -11.17
C LEU A 148 13.10 -2.21 -11.76
N ARG A 149 13.41 -1.20 -12.58
CA ARG A 149 12.40 -0.41 -13.27
C ARG A 149 11.57 -1.24 -14.24
N ALA A 150 12.18 -2.09 -15.06
CA ALA A 150 11.47 -2.95 -15.99
C ALA A 150 10.54 -3.94 -15.27
N THR A 151 10.99 -4.51 -14.15
CA THR A 151 10.20 -5.42 -13.33
C THR A 151 9.05 -4.69 -12.64
N LYS A 152 9.28 -3.47 -12.17
CA LYS A 152 8.23 -2.60 -11.61
C LYS A 152 7.16 -2.23 -12.64
N ASP A 153 7.57 -1.92 -13.87
CA ASP A 153 6.64 -1.62 -14.97
C ASP A 153 5.78 -2.86 -15.30
N LEU A 154 6.38 -4.05 -15.34
CA LEU A 154 5.66 -5.32 -15.50
C LEU A 154 4.67 -5.58 -14.36
N LYS A 155 5.10 -5.41 -13.10
CA LYS A 155 4.26 -5.55 -11.91
C LYS A 155 3.04 -4.63 -11.97
N GLN A 156 3.22 -3.37 -12.38
CA GLN A 156 2.13 -2.41 -12.51
C GLN A 156 1.13 -2.85 -13.58
N GLU A 157 1.59 -3.32 -14.74
CA GLU A 157 0.68 -3.79 -15.79
C GLU A 157 -0.16 -4.99 -15.36
N LEU A 158 0.43 -5.92 -14.61
CA LEU A 158 -0.27 -7.07 -14.07
C LEU A 158 -1.31 -6.65 -13.03
N GLN A 159 -0.99 -5.66 -12.19
CA GLN A 159 -1.95 -5.06 -11.25
C GLN A 159 -3.11 -4.40 -11.98
N ASP A 160 -2.83 -3.57 -12.98
CA ASP A 160 -3.84 -2.88 -13.77
C ASP A 160 -4.76 -3.90 -14.46
N THR A 161 -4.18 -4.94 -15.08
CA THR A 161 -4.93 -6.01 -15.77
C THR A 161 -5.89 -6.75 -14.83
N ALA A 162 -5.41 -7.23 -13.67
CA ALA A 162 -6.25 -7.94 -12.72
C ALA A 162 -7.34 -7.06 -12.11
N LEU A 163 -7.02 -5.80 -11.79
CA LEU A 163 -7.97 -4.86 -11.19
C LEU A 163 -9.04 -4.41 -12.20
N ASP A 164 -8.67 -4.17 -13.45
CA ASP A 164 -9.63 -3.80 -14.50
C ASP A 164 -10.57 -4.98 -14.80
N GLN A 165 -10.04 -6.20 -14.93
CA GLN A 165 -10.86 -7.39 -15.13
C GLN A 165 -11.83 -7.63 -13.96
N ALA A 166 -11.36 -7.56 -12.71
CA ALA A 166 -12.21 -7.70 -11.54
C ALA A 166 -13.25 -6.57 -11.45
N HIS A 167 -12.89 -5.35 -11.84
CA HIS A 167 -13.82 -4.22 -11.84
C HIS A 167 -14.96 -4.40 -12.84
N GLU A 168 -14.67 -4.86 -14.06
CA GLU A 168 -15.69 -5.18 -15.05
C GLU A 168 -16.59 -6.33 -14.59
N LEU A 169 -16.02 -7.38 -13.99
CA LEU A 169 -16.79 -8.48 -13.39
C LEU A 169 -17.77 -7.99 -12.32
N ILE A 170 -17.35 -7.07 -11.45
CA ILE A 170 -18.22 -6.53 -10.39
C ILE A 170 -19.43 -5.78 -10.98
N LYS A 171 -19.26 -5.08 -12.11
CA LYS A 171 -20.40 -4.47 -12.82
C LYS A 171 -21.37 -5.54 -13.32
N LEU A 172 -20.83 -6.65 -13.84
CA LEU A 172 -21.66 -7.77 -14.29
C LEU A 172 -22.44 -8.41 -13.13
N PHE A 173 -21.94 -8.38 -11.90
CA PHE A 173 -22.70 -8.85 -10.72
C PHE A 173 -23.97 -8.03 -10.47
N GLU A 174 -23.95 -6.73 -10.78
CA GLU A 174 -25.10 -5.84 -10.58
C GLU A 174 -26.11 -5.93 -11.73
N GLU A 175 -25.64 -6.21 -12.95
CA GLU A 175 -26.45 -6.18 -14.16
C GLU A 175 -27.03 -7.55 -14.57
N ASN A 176 -26.38 -8.65 -14.19
CA ASN A 176 -26.69 -9.97 -14.72
C ASN A 176 -27.25 -10.93 -13.65
N ASP A 177 -28.50 -11.33 -13.83
CA ASP A 177 -29.24 -12.14 -12.86
C ASP A 177 -29.28 -13.64 -13.23
N VAL A 178 -28.18 -14.17 -13.79
CA VAL A 178 -28.05 -15.58 -14.26
C VAL A 178 -28.49 -16.57 -13.20
N LEU A 179 -28.13 -16.33 -11.94
CA LEU A 179 -28.43 -17.21 -10.82
C LEU A 179 -29.94 -17.30 -10.56
N ASN A 180 -30.66 -16.18 -10.66
CA ASN A 180 -32.12 -16.15 -10.52
C ASN A 180 -32.82 -16.78 -11.71
N TYR A 181 -32.31 -16.61 -12.94
CA TYR A 181 -32.86 -17.31 -14.10
C TYR A 181 -32.68 -18.82 -13.99
N LEU A 182 -31.50 -19.28 -13.57
CA LEU A 182 -31.21 -20.68 -13.32
C LEU A 182 -32.13 -21.27 -12.24
N LYS A 183 -32.29 -20.56 -11.12
CA LYS A 183 -33.20 -20.92 -10.03
C LYS A 183 -34.65 -21.00 -10.49
N THR A 184 -35.11 -20.03 -11.27
CA THR A 184 -36.49 -19.99 -11.77
C THR A 184 -36.78 -21.14 -12.72
N ALA A 185 -35.86 -21.44 -13.64
CA ALA A 185 -35.98 -22.59 -14.54
C ALA A 185 -36.01 -23.92 -13.76
N ALA A 186 -35.15 -24.07 -12.75
CA ALA A 186 -35.14 -25.25 -11.89
C ALA A 186 -36.46 -25.44 -11.14
N LEU A 187 -37.01 -24.38 -10.53
CA LEU A 187 -38.28 -24.43 -9.81
C LEU A 187 -39.48 -24.69 -10.71
N ALA A 188 -39.42 -24.24 -11.97
CA ALA A 188 -40.44 -24.52 -12.98
C ALA A 188 -40.37 -25.96 -13.53
N GLY A 189 -39.26 -26.68 -13.31
CA GLY A 189 -39.01 -27.99 -13.93
C GLY A 189 -38.87 -27.90 -15.44
N ASP A 190 -38.37 -26.77 -15.95
CA ASP A 190 -38.11 -26.56 -17.38
C ASP A 190 -36.66 -26.94 -17.71
N GLN A 191 -36.47 -28.18 -18.15
CA GLN A 191 -35.15 -28.77 -18.31
C GLN A 191 -34.37 -28.15 -19.48
N ASP A 192 -35.06 -27.76 -20.54
CA ASP A 192 -34.42 -27.16 -21.72
C ASP A 192 -33.85 -25.78 -21.36
N ARG A 193 -34.64 -24.95 -20.67
CA ARG A 193 -34.15 -23.64 -20.18
C ARG A 193 -33.10 -23.80 -19.09
N LEU A 194 -33.24 -24.79 -18.23
CA LEU A 194 -32.27 -25.02 -17.16
C LEU A 194 -30.88 -25.31 -17.74
N GLU A 195 -30.78 -26.13 -18.79
CA GLU A 195 -29.47 -26.42 -19.40
C GLU A 195 -28.89 -25.19 -20.11
N GLU A 196 -29.72 -24.40 -20.82
CA GLU A 196 -29.29 -23.12 -21.42
C GLU A 196 -28.71 -22.16 -20.38
N PHE A 197 -29.38 -22.00 -19.23
CA PHE A 197 -28.87 -21.16 -18.15
C PHE A 197 -27.70 -21.78 -17.39
N SER A 198 -27.57 -23.11 -17.40
CA SER A 198 -26.43 -23.82 -16.78
C SER A 198 -25.14 -23.54 -17.53
N GLU A 199 -25.17 -23.49 -18.86
CA GLU A 199 -24.03 -23.11 -19.69
C GLU A 199 -23.60 -21.66 -19.38
N LYS A 200 -24.56 -20.72 -19.39
CA LYS A 200 -24.29 -19.30 -19.04
C LYS A 200 -23.74 -19.13 -17.62
N PHE A 201 -24.27 -19.88 -16.67
CA PHE A 201 -23.76 -19.87 -15.29
C PHE A 201 -22.34 -20.42 -15.21
N THR A 202 -22.03 -21.46 -15.99
CA THR A 202 -20.68 -22.04 -16.02
C THR A 202 -19.67 -21.02 -16.55
N GLU A 203 -19.95 -20.36 -17.66
CA GLU A 203 -19.10 -19.28 -18.21
C GLU A 203 -18.92 -18.12 -17.21
N TYR A 204 -20.00 -17.74 -16.53
CA TYR A 204 -19.96 -16.74 -15.48
C TYR A 204 -19.10 -17.18 -14.28
N ALA A 205 -19.27 -18.42 -13.82
CA ALA A 205 -18.50 -18.98 -12.72
C ALA A 205 -17.01 -19.11 -13.06
N GLU A 206 -16.67 -19.44 -14.30
CA GLU A 206 -15.30 -19.45 -14.83
C GLU A 206 -14.69 -18.04 -14.81
N HIS A 207 -15.45 -17.01 -15.21
CA HIS A 207 -15.00 -15.63 -15.13
C HIS A 207 -14.71 -15.17 -13.70
N VAL A 208 -15.57 -15.55 -12.73
CA VAL A 208 -15.35 -15.24 -11.30
C VAL A 208 -14.10 -15.93 -10.77
N GLN A 209 -13.90 -17.21 -11.12
CA GLN A 209 -12.71 -17.97 -10.72
C GLN A 209 -11.44 -17.35 -11.30
N ASP A 210 -11.44 -17.03 -12.59
CA ASP A 210 -10.29 -16.43 -13.27
C ASP A 210 -9.90 -15.08 -12.65
N ALA A 211 -10.88 -14.20 -12.40
CA ALA A 211 -10.63 -12.92 -11.74
C ALA A 211 -10.06 -13.11 -10.31
N CYS A 212 -10.59 -14.06 -9.54
CA CYS A 212 -10.08 -14.37 -8.20
C CYS A 212 -8.63 -14.88 -8.23
N LYS A 213 -8.30 -15.74 -9.21
CA LYS A 213 -6.93 -16.22 -9.43
C LYS A 213 -5.98 -15.06 -9.77
N LEU A 214 -6.35 -14.18 -10.70
CA LEU A 214 -5.50 -13.03 -11.05
C LEU A 214 -5.29 -12.06 -9.86
N LEU A 215 -6.32 -11.85 -9.04
CA LEU A 215 -6.21 -11.09 -7.79
C LEU A 215 -5.22 -11.73 -6.80
N GLN A 216 -5.23 -13.07 -6.67
CA GLN A 216 -4.25 -13.79 -5.85
C GLN A 216 -2.81 -13.53 -6.30
N HIS A 217 -2.55 -13.49 -7.62
CA HIS A 217 -1.20 -13.26 -8.15
C HIS A 217 -0.64 -11.88 -7.78
N ILE A 218 -1.49 -10.86 -7.63
CA ILE A 218 -1.08 -9.48 -7.33
C ILE A 218 -1.18 -9.11 -5.84
N ALA A 219 -1.76 -9.98 -5.01
CA ALA A 219 -1.92 -9.74 -3.57
C ALA A 219 -0.56 -9.60 -2.87
N SER A 220 -0.38 -8.51 -2.13
CA SER A 220 0.89 -8.15 -1.48
C SER A 220 1.05 -8.67 -0.06
N THR A 221 -0.04 -9.14 0.56
CA THR A 221 -0.06 -9.67 1.93
C THR A 221 -0.33 -11.16 1.91
N GLU A 222 0.30 -11.89 2.84
CA GLU A 222 0.09 -13.34 2.97
C GLU A 222 -1.38 -13.67 3.31
N CYS A 223 -2.02 -12.86 4.17
CA CYS A 223 -3.41 -13.03 4.55
C CYS A 223 -4.36 -13.00 3.33
N THR A 224 -4.20 -12.00 2.45
CA THR A 224 -5.04 -11.88 1.25
C THR A 224 -4.68 -12.93 0.21
N GLN A 225 -3.41 -13.35 0.09
CA GLN A 225 -3.01 -14.48 -0.76
C GLN A 225 -3.69 -15.79 -0.34
N VAL A 226 -3.66 -16.12 0.96
CA VAL A 226 -4.30 -17.34 1.51
C VAL A 226 -5.81 -17.28 1.34
N THR A 227 -6.42 -16.14 1.67
CA THR A 227 -7.87 -15.95 1.55
C THR A 227 -8.31 -16.10 0.09
N SER A 228 -7.64 -15.44 -0.85
CA SER A 228 -7.94 -15.53 -2.28
C SER A 228 -7.83 -16.96 -2.82
N LYS A 229 -6.78 -17.69 -2.46
CA LYS A 229 -6.60 -19.09 -2.86
C LYS A 229 -7.72 -19.99 -2.33
N ASN A 230 -8.12 -19.80 -1.08
CA ASN A 230 -9.22 -20.56 -0.46
C ASN A 230 -10.57 -20.22 -1.10
N THR A 231 -10.82 -18.95 -1.41
CA THR A 231 -12.02 -18.49 -2.10
C THR A 231 -12.08 -19.04 -3.53
N GLU A 232 -10.99 -19.00 -4.30
CA GLU A 232 -10.89 -19.60 -5.64
C GLU A 232 -11.24 -21.09 -5.63
N SER A 233 -10.62 -21.85 -4.71
CA SER A 233 -10.87 -23.29 -4.56
C SER A 233 -12.32 -23.57 -4.21
N SER A 234 -12.91 -22.74 -3.33
CA SER A 234 -14.31 -22.86 -2.93
C SER A 234 -15.27 -22.54 -4.08
N LEU A 235 -15.00 -21.50 -4.87
CA LEU A 235 -15.79 -21.14 -6.05
C LEU A 235 -15.91 -22.32 -7.01
N LYS A 236 -14.78 -22.99 -7.32
CA LYS A 236 -14.78 -24.16 -8.20
C LYS A 236 -15.70 -25.29 -7.70
N VAL A 237 -15.67 -25.57 -6.39
CA VAL A 237 -16.51 -26.61 -5.79
C VAL A 237 -17.98 -26.21 -5.81
N PHE A 238 -18.30 -24.99 -5.37
CA PHE A 238 -19.69 -24.55 -5.19
C PHE A 238 -20.40 -24.25 -6.52
N ALA A 239 -19.68 -23.83 -7.57
CA ALA A 239 -20.25 -23.71 -8.91
C ALA A 239 -20.92 -25.02 -9.36
N ALA A 240 -20.23 -26.15 -9.21
CA ALA A 240 -20.78 -27.46 -9.54
C ALA A 240 -21.96 -27.86 -8.63
N GLN A 241 -21.91 -27.52 -7.34
CA GLN A 241 -22.99 -27.84 -6.40
C GLN A 241 -24.28 -27.08 -6.70
N VAL A 242 -24.19 -25.80 -7.10
CA VAL A 242 -25.35 -25.00 -7.53
C VAL A 242 -26.05 -25.69 -8.70
N LEU A 243 -25.30 -26.04 -9.75
CA LEU A 243 -25.85 -26.72 -10.93
C LEU A 243 -26.50 -28.06 -10.59
N ASN A 244 -25.84 -28.89 -9.76
CA ASN A 244 -26.38 -30.18 -9.35
C ASN A 244 -27.66 -30.03 -8.50
N SER A 245 -27.72 -29.02 -7.65
CA SER A 245 -28.92 -28.73 -6.85
C SER A 245 -30.07 -28.25 -7.73
N CYS A 246 -29.82 -27.37 -8.70
CA CYS A 246 -30.81 -26.94 -9.69
C CYS A 246 -31.39 -28.13 -10.47
N ARG A 247 -30.54 -29.02 -10.98
CA ARG A 247 -30.96 -30.23 -11.70
C ARG A 247 -31.79 -31.16 -10.80
N THR A 248 -31.42 -31.30 -9.53
CA THR A 248 -32.17 -32.10 -8.56
C THR A 248 -33.57 -31.54 -8.31
N VAL A 249 -33.68 -30.22 -8.11
CA VAL A 249 -34.97 -29.52 -7.94
C VAL A 249 -35.83 -29.65 -9.19
N ALA A 250 -35.25 -29.54 -10.38
CA ALA A 250 -35.98 -29.64 -11.64
C ALA A 250 -36.57 -31.03 -11.88
N VAL A 251 -35.94 -32.09 -11.37
CA VAL A 251 -36.48 -33.47 -11.40
C VAL A 251 -37.52 -33.69 -10.30
N HIS A 252 -37.40 -32.98 -9.16
CA HIS A 252 -38.26 -33.14 -7.98
C HIS A 252 -38.88 -31.81 -7.48
N PRO A 253 -39.69 -31.11 -8.28
CA PRO A 253 -40.13 -29.74 -7.98
C PRO A 253 -41.07 -29.60 -6.78
N MET A 254 -41.61 -30.71 -6.25
CA MET A 254 -42.47 -30.74 -5.06
C MET A 254 -41.69 -31.05 -3.76
N CYS A 255 -40.40 -31.35 -3.85
CA CYS A 255 -39.58 -31.70 -2.70
C CYS A 255 -39.02 -30.44 -2.02
N GLU A 256 -39.57 -30.08 -0.87
CA GLU A 256 -39.14 -28.89 -0.11
C GLU A 256 -37.67 -28.98 0.32
N ILE A 257 -37.17 -30.17 0.68
CA ILE A 257 -35.77 -30.38 1.07
C ILE A 257 -34.82 -30.03 -0.08
N SER A 258 -35.15 -30.40 -1.32
CA SER A 258 -34.31 -30.04 -2.46
C SER A 258 -34.30 -28.54 -2.75
N LYS A 259 -35.43 -27.85 -2.51
CA LYS A 259 -35.52 -26.40 -2.65
C LYS A 259 -34.67 -25.70 -1.60
N GLU A 260 -34.80 -26.10 -0.34
CA GLU A 260 -33.95 -25.57 0.75
C GLU A 260 -32.46 -25.78 0.46
N ASN A 261 -32.09 -26.96 -0.02
CA ASN A 261 -30.71 -27.27 -0.39
C ASN A 261 -30.19 -26.39 -1.56
N LEU A 262 -31.04 -26.06 -2.53
CA LEU A 262 -30.72 -25.11 -3.59
C LEU A 262 -30.49 -23.70 -3.03
N GLU A 263 -31.35 -23.22 -2.13
CA GLU A 263 -31.18 -21.91 -1.51
C GLU A 263 -29.84 -21.79 -0.78
N VAL A 264 -29.45 -22.81 -0.01
CA VAL A 264 -28.17 -22.82 0.72
C VAL A 264 -26.97 -22.74 -0.23
N PHE A 265 -26.98 -23.47 -1.34
CA PHE A 265 -25.89 -23.41 -2.31
C PHE A 265 -25.84 -22.07 -3.07
N ILE A 266 -27.01 -21.49 -3.38
CA ILE A 266 -27.11 -20.15 -3.98
C ILE A 266 -26.60 -19.08 -3.01
N GLU A 267 -26.98 -19.14 -1.73
CA GLU A 267 -26.50 -18.24 -0.69
C GLU A 267 -24.98 -18.34 -0.54
N MET A 268 -24.44 -19.55 -0.47
CA MET A 268 -23.00 -19.76 -0.38
C MET A 268 -22.24 -19.22 -1.60
N TRP A 269 -22.77 -19.43 -2.81
CA TRP A 269 -22.19 -18.85 -4.03
C TRP A 269 -22.14 -17.32 -3.95
N ASN A 270 -23.23 -16.69 -3.52
CA ASN A 270 -23.29 -15.24 -3.36
C ASN A 270 -22.29 -14.73 -2.30
N LEU A 271 -22.13 -15.45 -1.18
CA LEU A 271 -21.12 -15.12 -0.17
C LEU A 271 -19.71 -15.19 -0.75
N LEU A 272 -19.39 -16.21 -1.53
CA LEU A 272 -18.08 -16.32 -2.20
C LEU A 272 -17.86 -15.17 -3.21
N CYS A 273 -18.87 -14.75 -3.96
CA CYS A 273 -18.77 -13.55 -4.81
C CYS A 273 -18.51 -12.28 -3.99
N GLN A 274 -19.13 -12.13 -2.81
CA GLN A 274 -18.85 -11.02 -1.91
C GLN A 274 -17.44 -11.06 -1.32
N ASP A 275 -16.90 -12.25 -1.07
CA ASP A 275 -15.50 -12.42 -0.67
C ASP A 275 -14.57 -11.93 -1.79
N VAL A 276 -14.83 -12.29 -3.05
CA VAL A 276 -14.05 -11.78 -4.21
C VAL A 276 -14.12 -10.25 -4.29
N ILE A 277 -15.29 -9.63 -4.11
CA ILE A 277 -15.43 -8.17 -4.06
C ILE A 277 -14.58 -7.57 -2.93
N SER A 278 -14.58 -8.22 -1.76
CA SER A 278 -13.83 -7.76 -0.58
C SER A 278 -12.32 -7.86 -0.81
N ILE A 279 -11.86 -8.97 -1.37
CA ILE A 279 -10.46 -9.17 -1.79
C ILE A 279 -10.06 -8.11 -2.82
N TYR A 280 -10.88 -7.88 -3.85
CA TYR A 280 -10.66 -6.83 -4.84
C TYR A 280 -10.51 -5.45 -4.19
N LYS A 281 -11.41 -5.08 -3.28
CA LYS A 281 -11.37 -3.78 -2.59
C LYS A 281 -10.11 -3.63 -1.74
N GLU A 282 -9.73 -4.67 -1.00
CA GLU A 282 -8.53 -4.69 -0.18
C GLU A 282 -7.27 -4.52 -1.05
N ILE A 283 -7.13 -5.33 -2.10
CA ILE A 283 -5.99 -5.26 -3.02
C ILE A 283 -5.95 -3.92 -3.76
N SER A 284 -7.09 -3.45 -4.27
CA SER A 284 -7.20 -2.17 -4.96
C SER A 284 -6.77 -1.01 -4.06
N GLU A 285 -7.16 -1.03 -2.78
CA GLU A 285 -6.75 -0.03 -1.79
C GLU A 285 -5.24 -0.12 -1.50
N LEU A 286 -4.67 -1.31 -1.40
CA LEU A 286 -3.22 -1.49 -1.20
C LEU A 286 -2.41 -1.01 -2.41
N CYS A 287 -2.84 -1.36 -3.64
CA CYS A 287 -2.26 -0.86 -4.89
C CYS A 287 -2.44 0.66 -5.00
N ARG A 288 -3.61 1.19 -4.62
CA ARG A 288 -3.86 2.63 -4.59
C ARG A 288 -3.05 3.33 -3.53
N ARG A 289 -2.70 2.75 -2.39
CA ARG A 289 -1.79 3.41 -1.43
C ARG A 289 -0.43 3.59 -2.08
N ASP A 290 0.10 2.55 -2.74
CA ASP A 290 1.36 2.63 -3.51
C ASP A 290 1.30 3.70 -4.63
N ILE A 291 0.10 3.95 -5.18
CA ILE A 291 -0.16 4.97 -6.21
C ILE A 291 -0.55 6.35 -5.64
N GLN A 292 -1.26 6.48 -4.53
CA GLN A 292 -1.73 7.74 -3.93
C GLN A 292 -0.58 8.49 -3.27
N TYR A 293 0.40 7.77 -2.71
CA TYR A 293 1.70 8.35 -2.37
C TYR A 293 2.39 8.94 -3.62
N LYS A 294 2.05 8.50 -4.85
CA LYS A 294 2.55 9.01 -6.14
C LYS A 294 1.63 10.02 -6.87
N THR A 295 0.30 9.94 -6.80
CA THR A 295 -0.65 10.74 -7.60
C THR A 295 -1.29 11.90 -6.87
N VAL A 296 -1.38 11.88 -5.52
CA VAL A 296 -1.79 13.09 -4.76
C VAL A 296 -0.79 14.24 -5.00
N TYR A 297 0.42 13.91 -5.46
CA TYR A 297 1.48 14.84 -5.85
C TYR A 297 1.55 15.15 -7.35
N MET A 298 0.53 14.84 -8.14
CA MET A 298 0.49 15.22 -9.56
C MET A 298 -0.64 16.21 -9.81
N SER A 299 -0.30 17.49 -9.53
CA SER A 299 -0.95 18.76 -9.91
C SER A 299 -2.29 19.15 -9.28
N LEU A 300 -2.27 20.27 -8.54
CA LEU A 300 -3.44 21.12 -8.32
C LEU A 300 -3.93 21.71 -9.67
N PRO A 301 -5.26 21.87 -9.86
CA PRO A 301 -5.80 22.63 -10.98
C PRO A 301 -5.39 24.10 -10.82
N ARG A 302 -4.63 24.63 -11.78
CA ARG A 302 -4.23 26.05 -11.79
C ARG A 302 -5.36 26.93 -12.35
N PRO A 303 -5.80 27.97 -11.64
CA PRO A 303 -6.57 29.06 -12.25
C PRO A 303 -5.64 29.97 -13.08
N GLY A 304 -5.89 30.06 -14.38
CA GLY A 304 -5.70 31.30 -15.16
C GLY A 304 -4.34 31.63 -15.82
N LYS A 305 -4.37 31.53 -17.16
CA LYS A 305 -3.80 32.44 -18.21
C LYS A 305 -2.30 32.37 -18.60
N HIS A 306 -2.13 31.86 -19.83
CA HIS A 306 -1.16 32.13 -20.91
C HIS A 306 0.33 32.37 -20.60
N GLY A 307 1.16 31.54 -21.23
CA GLY A 307 2.58 31.82 -21.50
C GLY A 307 3.36 30.54 -21.80
N THR A 308 3.39 30.14 -23.07
CA THR A 308 4.21 29.03 -23.57
C THR A 308 5.70 29.31 -23.40
N THR A 309 6.43 28.47 -22.66
CA THR A 309 7.77 27.95 -23.03
C THR A 309 8.18 26.86 -22.04
N SER A 310 8.24 25.63 -22.54
CA SER A 310 8.78 24.45 -21.90
C SER A 310 10.31 24.50 -21.84
N LYS A 311 10.87 24.75 -20.66
CA LYS A 311 12.26 24.40 -20.34
C LYS A 311 12.30 23.67 -19.00
N GLN A 312 12.69 22.40 -19.04
CA GLN A 312 13.05 21.62 -17.85
C GLN A 312 14.26 22.29 -17.17
N LEU A 313 14.08 22.73 -15.93
CA LEU A 313 15.17 23.21 -15.09
C LEU A 313 15.96 22.01 -14.56
N LYS A 314 17.23 21.89 -14.96
CA LYS A 314 18.17 20.89 -14.43
C LYS A 314 18.38 21.10 -12.92
N PRO A 315 18.39 20.04 -12.09
CA PRO A 315 18.87 20.13 -10.71
C PRO A 315 20.34 20.53 -10.71
N LEU A 316 20.71 21.55 -9.95
CA LEU A 316 22.08 22.05 -9.86
C LEU A 316 22.64 21.72 -8.46
N LYS A 317 23.85 21.15 -8.42
CA LYS A 317 24.52 20.66 -7.20
C LYS A 317 24.81 21.80 -6.20
N LEU A 318 24.61 21.48 -4.92
CA LEU A 318 24.87 22.33 -3.75
C LEU A 318 26.37 22.49 -3.49
N ASP A 319 26.74 23.51 -2.69
CA ASP A 319 28.07 23.59 -2.08
C ASP A 319 28.21 22.49 -1.00
N VAL A 320 29.40 21.89 -0.91
CA VAL A 320 29.64 20.65 -0.16
C VAL A 320 29.44 20.85 1.34
N GLU A 321 29.77 22.03 1.87
CA GLU A 321 29.65 22.37 3.30
C GLU A 321 28.19 22.54 3.74
N GLU A 322 27.39 23.23 2.92
CA GLU A 322 25.97 23.44 3.14
C GLU A 322 25.17 22.11 3.07
N GLN A 323 25.52 21.25 2.11
CA GLN A 323 24.93 19.92 1.99
C GLN A 323 25.30 19.02 3.18
N ALA A 324 26.53 19.11 3.69
CA ALA A 324 26.97 18.37 4.87
C ALA A 324 26.21 18.78 6.14
N LYS A 325 25.91 20.07 6.32
CA LYS A 325 25.12 20.58 7.45
C LYS A 325 23.71 19.99 7.45
N ILE A 326 23.02 20.03 6.31
CA ILE A 326 21.66 19.49 6.18
C ILE A 326 21.67 17.97 6.37
N ALA A 327 22.66 17.27 5.82
CA ALA A 327 22.81 15.82 6.02
C ALA A 327 23.02 15.46 7.50
N LYS A 328 23.77 16.27 8.26
CA LYS A 328 23.94 16.09 9.71
C LYS A 328 22.61 16.23 10.46
N LEU A 329 21.82 17.28 10.16
CA LEU A 329 20.50 17.46 10.76
C LEU A 329 19.54 16.32 10.41
N GLY A 330 19.57 15.86 9.15
CA GLY A 330 18.82 14.69 8.71
C GLY A 330 19.22 13.42 9.47
N LEU A 331 20.50 13.21 9.73
CA LEU A 331 20.97 12.06 10.50
C LEU A 331 20.53 12.12 11.97
N GLU A 332 20.57 13.29 12.61
CA GLU A 332 20.03 13.47 13.97
C GLU A 332 18.53 13.16 14.00
N MET A 333 17.78 13.58 12.99
CA MET A 333 16.36 13.26 12.84
C MET A 333 16.14 11.74 12.67
N LYS A 334 16.98 11.04 11.89
CA LYS A 334 16.93 9.58 11.76
C LYS A 334 17.13 8.87 13.10
N LEU A 335 18.09 9.31 13.91
CA LEU A 335 18.33 8.70 15.23
C LEU A 335 17.09 8.80 16.12
N LEU A 336 16.39 9.94 16.08
CA LEU A 336 15.11 10.13 16.78
C LEU A 336 13.99 9.22 16.23
N THR A 337 13.91 9.02 14.91
CA THR A 337 12.94 8.07 14.32
C THR A 337 13.17 6.65 14.85
N SER A 338 14.44 6.19 14.87
CA SER A 338 14.79 4.86 15.37
C SER A 338 14.51 4.67 16.87
N GLU A 339 14.66 5.72 17.68
CA GLU A 339 14.30 5.69 19.10
C GLU A 339 12.79 5.49 19.30
N ILE A 340 11.96 6.26 18.56
CA ILE A 340 10.50 6.13 18.63
C ILE A 340 10.03 4.77 18.12
N ASP A 341 10.59 4.29 17.02
CA ASP A 341 10.20 3.00 16.45
C ASP A 341 10.51 1.85 17.44
N ALA A 342 11.71 1.84 18.02
CA ALA A 342 12.12 0.83 19.00
C ALA A 342 11.28 0.89 20.30
N GLU A 343 10.89 2.08 20.73
CA GLU A 343 10.04 2.24 21.92
C GLU A 343 8.61 1.80 21.63
N THR A 344 8.05 2.11 20.45
CA THR A 344 6.66 1.74 20.08
C THR A 344 6.49 0.28 19.66
N GLU A 345 7.53 -0.41 19.21
CA GLU A 345 7.51 -1.84 18.86
C GLU A 345 7.25 -2.74 20.07
N ARG A 346 7.70 -2.30 21.25
CA ARG A 346 7.45 -2.99 22.54
C ARG A 346 5.98 -2.99 22.97
N TRP A 347 5.14 -2.23 22.27
CA TRP A 347 3.73 -2.03 22.55
C TRP A 347 2.89 -2.46 21.33
N SER A 348 2.85 -3.78 21.09
CA SER A 348 2.26 -4.42 19.90
C SER A 348 0.77 -4.76 20.03
N SER A 349 0.01 -4.15 20.94
CA SER A 349 -1.46 -4.29 20.93
C SER A 349 -2.09 -3.39 19.85
N THR A 350 -2.96 -4.00 19.03
CA THR A 350 -3.46 -3.53 17.72
C THR A 350 -4.23 -2.20 17.73
N GLU A 351 -4.45 -1.59 18.89
CA GLU A 351 -5.30 -0.40 19.08
C GLU A 351 -4.67 0.72 19.92
N ASN A 352 -3.34 0.80 20.01
CA ASN A 352 -2.70 1.96 20.64
C ASN A 352 -2.59 3.17 19.68
N ASP A 353 -3.56 4.07 19.78
CA ASP A 353 -3.67 5.32 19.02
C ASP A 353 -2.46 6.28 19.18
N LEU A 354 -1.76 6.21 20.31
CA LEU A 354 -0.52 6.97 20.53
C LEU A 354 0.61 6.36 19.69
N CYS A 355 0.79 5.04 19.74
CA CYS A 355 1.84 4.35 18.98
C CYS A 355 1.62 4.47 17.47
N LYS A 356 0.36 4.41 17.01
CA LYS A 356 0.02 4.63 15.58
C LYS A 356 0.47 6.01 15.11
N ARG A 357 0.15 7.07 15.87
CA ARG A 357 0.55 8.45 15.52
C ARG A 357 2.06 8.66 15.62
N ALA A 358 2.70 8.11 16.65
CA ALA A 358 4.16 8.18 16.81
C ALA A 358 4.90 7.51 15.63
N ARG A 359 4.44 6.32 15.19
CA ARG A 359 4.98 5.64 14.00
C ARG A 359 4.71 6.43 12.71
N SER A 360 3.53 7.02 12.57
CA SER A 360 3.23 7.89 11.42
C SER A 360 4.20 9.07 11.36
N MET A 361 4.43 9.76 12.49
CA MET A 361 5.39 10.86 12.57
C MET A 361 6.83 10.38 12.29
N SER A 362 7.22 9.21 12.80
CA SER A 362 8.52 8.59 12.53
C SER A 362 8.75 8.36 11.04
N GLN A 363 7.78 7.75 10.35
CA GLN A 363 7.84 7.52 8.90
C GLN A 363 8.00 8.83 8.12
N MET A 364 7.26 9.87 8.50
CA MET A 364 7.30 11.17 7.83
C MET A 364 8.65 11.86 8.00
N ALA A 365 9.20 11.85 9.22
CA ALA A 365 10.53 12.38 9.51
C ALA A 365 11.63 11.58 8.79
N PHE A 366 11.46 10.26 8.64
CA PHE A 366 12.39 9.42 7.89
C PHE A 366 12.42 9.79 6.40
N SER A 367 11.26 10.04 5.77
CA SER A 367 11.19 10.53 4.39
C SER A 367 11.92 11.87 4.21
N MET A 368 11.78 12.78 5.18
CA MET A 368 12.51 14.07 5.18
C MET A 368 14.02 13.87 5.36
N TYR A 369 14.46 12.85 6.10
CA TYR A 369 15.87 12.46 6.17
C TYR A 369 16.38 11.95 4.82
N GLN A 370 15.65 11.06 4.17
CA GLN A 370 16.04 10.53 2.85
C GLN A 370 16.17 11.66 1.82
N PHE A 371 15.29 12.67 1.88
CA PHE A 371 15.41 13.88 1.06
C PHE A 371 16.77 14.58 1.23
N THR A 372 17.28 14.72 2.47
CA THR A 372 18.60 15.33 2.72
C THR A 372 19.77 14.58 2.06
N ARG A 373 19.56 13.30 1.76
CA ARG A 373 20.50 12.39 1.10
C ARG A 373 20.33 12.35 -0.43
N GLY A 374 19.28 12.94 -0.97
CA GLY A 374 18.88 12.77 -2.36
C GLY A 374 18.27 11.40 -2.66
N GLU A 375 17.81 10.69 -1.62
CA GLU A 375 17.22 9.36 -1.66
C GLU A 375 15.71 9.45 -1.31
N GLY A 376 14.96 8.36 -1.44
CA GLY A 376 13.54 8.31 -1.03
C GLY A 376 12.56 9.00 -1.99
N ASP A 377 11.31 9.16 -1.55
CA ASP A 377 10.19 9.55 -2.42
C ASP A 377 10.04 11.06 -2.65
N LEU A 378 10.57 11.88 -1.75
CA LEU A 378 10.56 13.34 -1.89
C LEU A 378 11.60 13.76 -2.94
N LYS A 379 11.17 14.32 -4.08
CA LYS A 379 12.06 14.68 -5.20
C LYS A 379 12.29 16.17 -5.33
N THR A 380 11.39 16.99 -4.80
CA THR A 380 11.44 18.44 -4.91
C THR A 380 11.42 19.11 -3.53
N THR A 381 11.91 20.35 -3.46
CA THR A 381 11.80 21.17 -2.23
C THR A 381 10.35 21.45 -1.85
N GLN A 382 9.43 21.47 -2.82
CA GLN A 382 8.00 21.59 -2.55
C GLN A 382 7.45 20.33 -1.87
N ASP A 383 7.93 19.14 -2.25
CA ASP A 383 7.55 17.88 -1.61
C ASP A 383 7.96 17.90 -0.14
N LEU A 384 9.17 18.35 0.16
CA LEU A 384 9.65 18.53 1.53
C LEU A 384 8.76 19.48 2.35
N PHE A 385 8.37 20.61 1.78
CA PHE A 385 7.54 21.61 2.47
C PHE A 385 6.16 21.05 2.80
N THR A 386 5.50 20.42 1.84
CA THR A 386 4.19 19.83 2.08
C THR A 386 4.28 18.62 3.04
N GLN A 387 5.36 17.82 2.99
CA GLN A 387 5.61 16.79 4.00
C GLN A 387 5.72 17.37 5.41
N ALA A 388 6.39 18.52 5.56
CA ALA A 388 6.51 19.22 6.84
C ALA A 388 5.17 19.79 7.35
N GLU A 389 4.26 20.19 6.46
CA GLU A 389 2.88 20.58 6.84
C GLU A 389 2.12 19.41 7.42
N PHE A 390 2.15 18.26 6.74
CA PHE A 390 1.51 17.04 7.26
C PHE A 390 2.13 16.60 8.58
N PHE A 391 3.45 16.69 8.72
CA PHE A 391 4.15 16.37 9.98
C PHE A 391 3.66 17.24 11.14
N ALA A 392 3.48 18.55 10.88
CA ALA A 392 2.94 19.49 11.86
C ALA A 392 1.47 19.20 12.22
N GLU A 393 0.66 18.75 11.26
CA GLU A 393 -0.73 18.34 11.50
C GLU A 393 -0.81 17.07 12.36
N GLU A 394 0.04 16.08 12.08
CA GLU A 394 0.08 14.84 12.86
C GLU A 394 0.56 15.08 14.29
N ALA A 395 1.55 15.98 14.48
CA ALA A 395 1.99 16.45 15.79
C ALA A 395 0.85 17.10 16.60
N ASN A 396 -0.01 17.89 15.95
CA ASN A 396 -1.18 18.47 16.60
C ASN A 396 -2.19 17.41 17.06
N LYS A 397 -2.42 16.37 16.25
CA LYS A 397 -3.30 15.26 16.63
C LYS A 397 -2.74 14.50 17.83
N LEU A 398 -1.43 14.21 17.82
CA LEU A 398 -0.74 13.58 18.95
C LEU A 398 -0.83 14.44 20.22
N TYR A 399 -0.61 15.76 20.11
CA TYR A 399 -0.76 16.68 21.23
C TYR A 399 -2.15 16.59 21.89
N LYS A 400 -3.23 16.61 21.08
CA LYS A 400 -4.61 16.51 21.60
C LYS A 400 -4.84 15.19 22.34
N LEU A 401 -4.39 14.08 21.75
CA LEU A 401 -4.49 12.75 22.36
C LEU A 401 -3.73 12.68 23.68
N VAL A 402 -2.48 13.14 23.70
CA VAL A 402 -1.65 13.11 24.91
C VAL A 402 -2.17 14.07 25.98
N ARG A 403 -2.78 15.20 25.58
CA ARG A 403 -3.43 16.10 26.53
C ARG A 403 -4.57 15.40 27.25
N GLN A 404 -5.39 14.63 26.54
CA GLN A 404 -6.43 13.80 27.14
C GLN A 404 -5.85 12.73 28.08
N PHE A 405 -4.82 12.01 27.61
CA PHE A 405 -4.10 11.03 28.41
C PHE A 405 -3.55 11.62 29.71
N SER A 406 -3.03 12.86 29.69
CA SER A 406 -2.48 13.53 30.86
C SER A 406 -3.48 13.71 32.00
N TYR A 407 -4.79 13.76 31.71
CA TYR A 407 -5.82 13.81 32.75
C TYR A 407 -5.97 12.50 33.52
N LEU A 408 -5.66 11.37 32.88
CA LEU A 408 -5.68 10.04 33.49
C LEU A 408 -4.44 9.76 34.34
N VAL A 409 -3.33 10.45 34.07
CA VAL A 409 -2.09 10.29 34.85
C VAL A 409 -2.27 10.90 36.25
N PRO A 410 -2.00 10.14 37.32
CA PRO A 410 -2.02 10.66 38.69
C PRO A 410 -1.03 11.82 38.88
N GLY A 411 -1.37 12.77 39.75
CA GLY A 411 -0.47 13.88 40.08
C GLY A 411 0.86 13.40 40.65
N GLY A 412 1.97 13.90 40.10
CA GLY A 412 3.32 13.50 40.50
C GLY A 412 4.39 13.96 39.52
N GLN A 413 5.64 13.59 39.79
CA GLN A 413 6.80 14.01 38.99
C GLN A 413 6.65 13.67 37.49
N HIS A 414 6.20 12.46 37.16
CA HIS A 414 6.07 12.02 35.76
C HIS A 414 4.97 12.77 34.99
N LYS A 415 3.88 13.16 35.66
CA LYS A 415 2.85 14.00 35.04
C LYS A 415 3.39 15.40 34.74
N ASN A 416 4.13 15.99 35.69
CA ASN A 416 4.73 17.31 35.50
C ASN A 416 5.75 17.30 34.37
N GLU A 417 6.59 16.27 34.32
CA GLU A 417 7.57 16.07 33.23
C GLU A 417 6.88 15.87 31.87
N LEU A 418 5.82 15.06 31.81
CA LEU A 418 5.02 14.89 30.58
C LEU A 418 4.46 16.23 30.09
N LEU A 419 3.84 17.02 30.98
CA LEU A 419 3.28 18.32 30.63
C LEU A 419 4.35 19.32 30.21
N GLU A 420 5.54 19.27 30.83
CA GLU A 420 6.65 20.15 30.46
C GLU A 420 7.12 19.91 29.00
N TYR A 421 7.14 18.66 28.55
CA TYR A 421 7.44 18.37 27.14
C TYR A 421 6.24 18.66 26.23
N LEU A 422 5.03 18.29 26.65
CA LEU A 422 3.81 18.45 25.86
C LEU A 422 3.50 19.93 25.56
N ASP A 423 3.68 20.82 26.54
CA ASP A 423 3.40 22.25 26.40
C ASP A 423 4.37 22.95 25.41
N LYS A 424 5.49 22.31 25.06
CA LYS A 424 6.43 22.79 24.02
C LYS A 424 5.97 22.43 22.60
N VAL A 425 5.15 21.39 22.43
CA VAL A 425 4.72 20.88 21.11
C VAL A 425 3.99 21.94 20.27
N PRO A 426 2.99 22.69 20.79
CA PRO A 426 2.30 23.71 20.00
C PRO A 426 3.24 24.78 19.44
N THR A 427 4.26 25.18 20.22
CA THR A 427 5.25 26.18 19.79
C THR A 427 6.07 25.68 18.61
N PHE A 428 6.61 24.46 18.68
CA PHE A 428 7.38 23.88 17.58
C PHE A 428 6.53 23.64 16.32
N VAL A 429 5.27 23.23 16.50
CA VAL A 429 4.31 23.11 15.40
C VAL A 429 4.08 24.46 14.71
N GLN A 430 3.85 25.52 15.48
CA GLN A 430 3.66 26.88 14.94
C GLN A 430 4.92 27.38 14.21
N GLN A 431 6.10 27.14 14.78
CA GLN A 431 7.38 27.50 14.15
C GLN A 431 7.58 26.79 12.80
N LEU A 432 7.29 25.49 12.74
CA LEU A 432 7.37 24.71 11.51
C LEU A 432 6.36 25.20 10.47
N GLN A 433 5.10 25.39 10.86
CA GLN A 433 4.04 25.88 9.96
C GLN A 433 4.33 27.28 9.43
N PHE A 434 4.84 28.19 10.26
CA PHE A 434 5.23 29.53 9.84
C PHE A 434 6.36 29.46 8.81
N THR A 435 7.38 28.65 9.09
CA THR A 435 8.52 28.46 8.20
C THR A 435 8.08 27.94 6.83
N VAL A 436 7.16 26.97 6.80
CA VAL A 436 6.67 26.39 5.54
C VAL A 436 5.74 27.35 4.76
N LYS A 437 4.86 28.10 5.44
CA LYS A 437 3.91 29.00 4.79
C LYS A 437 4.55 30.27 4.23
N ASN A 438 5.74 30.65 4.70
CA ASN A 438 6.43 31.83 4.21
C ASN A 438 6.86 31.66 2.74
N PRO A 439 6.37 32.49 1.81
CA PRO A 439 6.77 32.42 0.42
C PRO A 439 8.24 32.85 0.28
N THR A 440 9.01 32.08 -0.46
CA THR A 440 10.43 32.38 -0.74
C THR A 440 10.67 32.36 -2.23
N VAL A 441 11.36 33.38 -2.73
CA VAL A 441 11.72 33.51 -4.16
C VAL A 441 13.24 33.56 -4.27
N GLY A 442 13.79 32.72 -5.16
CA GLY A 442 15.22 32.65 -5.40
C GLY A 442 15.93 31.49 -4.68
N LYS A 443 17.09 31.10 -5.20
CA LYS A 443 17.81 29.88 -4.81
C LYS A 443 18.30 29.90 -3.36
N ALA A 444 19.01 30.96 -2.97
CA ALA A 444 19.56 31.09 -1.61
C ALA A 444 18.45 31.09 -0.54
N ALA A 445 17.37 31.85 -0.76
CA ALA A 445 16.23 31.89 0.15
C ALA A 445 15.51 30.53 0.27
N THR A 446 15.39 29.80 -0.85
CA THR A 446 14.81 28.44 -0.85
C THR A 446 15.67 27.47 -0.06
N PHE A 447 17.00 27.56 -0.20
CA PHE A 447 17.94 26.74 0.55
C PHE A 447 17.85 27.00 2.06
N THR A 448 17.89 28.26 2.48
CA THR A 448 17.71 28.63 3.89
C THR A 448 16.38 28.12 4.44
N LYS A 449 15.31 28.17 3.64
CA LYS A 449 14.01 27.60 4.04
C LYS A 449 14.07 26.08 4.21
N VAL A 450 14.73 25.35 3.31
CA VAL A 450 14.93 23.90 3.46
C VAL A 450 15.70 23.59 4.74
N ASP A 451 16.82 24.26 5.00
CA ASP A 451 17.61 24.09 6.23
C ASP A 451 16.76 24.31 7.48
N ASN A 452 15.99 25.41 7.51
CA ASN A 452 15.08 25.72 8.62
C ASN A 452 13.98 24.67 8.78
N VAL A 453 13.37 24.18 7.69
CA VAL A 453 12.33 23.14 7.76
C VAL A 453 12.88 21.84 8.34
N ILE A 454 14.06 21.40 7.92
CA ILE A 454 14.72 20.20 8.47
C ILE A 454 15.05 20.41 9.95
N GLN A 455 15.60 21.57 10.31
CA GLN A 455 15.93 21.93 11.69
C GLN A 455 14.71 21.93 12.61
N GLU A 456 13.61 22.58 12.20
CA GLU A 456 12.39 22.67 13.01
C GLU A 456 11.67 21.32 13.12
N THR A 457 11.69 20.51 12.05
CA THR A 457 11.16 19.14 12.09
C THR A 457 11.94 18.29 13.10
N LYS A 458 13.27 18.38 13.09
CA LYS A 458 14.13 17.69 14.07
C LYS A 458 13.82 18.14 15.51
N ASN A 459 13.69 19.45 15.73
CA ASN A 459 13.39 20.00 17.05
C ASN A 459 12.04 19.48 17.57
N LEU A 460 11.01 19.49 16.72
CA LEU A 460 9.69 18.95 17.04
C LEU A 460 9.77 17.45 17.32
N MET A 461 10.42 16.67 16.46
CA MET A 461 10.58 15.22 16.63
C MET A 461 11.28 14.84 17.94
N ASN A 462 12.28 15.62 18.37
CA ASN A 462 12.96 15.41 19.65
C ASN A 462 12.01 15.58 20.84
N VAL A 463 11.13 16.59 20.81
CA VAL A 463 10.11 16.76 21.86
C VAL A 463 9.09 15.64 21.81
N ILE A 464 8.65 15.24 20.61
CA ILE A 464 7.71 14.13 20.42
C ILE A 464 8.27 12.82 20.98
N SER A 465 9.55 12.52 20.73
CA SER A 465 10.23 11.35 21.33
C SER A 465 10.08 11.34 22.85
N LYS A 466 10.42 12.45 23.52
CA LYS A 466 10.29 12.58 24.98
C LYS A 466 8.85 12.47 25.49
N VAL A 467 7.88 13.02 24.74
CA VAL A 467 6.45 12.91 25.06
C VAL A 467 6.02 11.45 24.99
N VAL A 468 6.32 10.75 23.90
CA VAL A 468 5.94 9.34 23.67
C VAL A 468 6.57 8.45 24.74
N THR A 469 7.87 8.58 24.99
CA THR A 469 8.58 7.78 26.01
C THR A 469 7.99 8.00 27.41
N THR A 470 7.74 9.25 27.79
CA THR A 470 7.13 9.56 29.11
C THR A 470 5.68 9.05 29.19
N CYS A 471 4.91 9.11 28.10
CA CYS A 471 3.56 8.55 28.03
C CYS A 471 3.54 7.05 28.24
N LEU A 472 4.41 6.30 27.55
CA LEU A 472 4.50 4.85 27.66
C LEU A 472 4.99 4.41 29.05
N PHE A 473 5.94 5.17 29.63
CA PHE A 473 6.32 4.98 31.03
C PHE A 473 5.15 5.22 31.99
N CYS A 474 4.36 6.28 31.81
CA CYS A 474 3.19 6.53 32.65
C CYS A 474 2.13 5.43 32.49
N ALA A 475 1.91 4.97 31.25
CA ALA A 475 0.96 3.91 30.95
C ALA A 475 1.32 2.60 31.67
N THR A 476 2.60 2.18 31.65
CA THR A 476 3.05 1.00 32.42
C THR A 476 2.93 1.21 33.91
N LYS A 477 3.44 2.33 34.43
CA LYS A 477 3.53 2.58 35.88
C LYS A 477 2.18 2.65 36.56
N TYR A 478 1.19 3.23 35.88
CA TYR A 478 -0.14 3.45 36.44
C TYR A 478 -1.21 2.52 35.84
N ASN A 479 -0.80 1.57 34.98
CA ASN A 479 -1.67 0.62 34.28
C ASN A 479 -2.85 1.32 33.57
N ILE A 480 -2.55 2.39 32.83
CA ILE A 480 -3.54 3.19 32.10
C ILE A 480 -3.71 2.61 30.71
N ASP A 481 -4.95 2.27 30.36
CA ASP A 481 -5.28 1.75 29.05
C ASP A 481 -5.60 2.89 28.05
N PHE A 482 -5.01 2.81 26.85
CA PHE A 482 -5.22 3.78 25.78
C PHE A 482 -6.62 3.66 25.14
N HIS A 483 -7.34 2.54 25.33
CA HIS A 483 -8.71 2.34 24.82
C HIS A 483 -9.74 3.31 25.41
N SER A 484 -9.53 3.84 26.62
CA SER A 484 -10.48 4.77 27.26
C SER A 484 -10.51 6.16 26.60
N LEU A 485 -9.55 6.47 25.72
CA LEU A 485 -9.42 7.78 25.07
C LEU A 485 -10.32 7.93 23.82
N THR A 486 -10.72 6.83 23.19
CA THR A 486 -11.60 6.85 22.01
C THR A 486 -13.08 6.94 22.37
N SER A 487 -13.51 6.38 23.51
CA SER A 487 -14.92 6.37 23.92
C SER A 487 -15.42 7.71 24.51
N GLN A 488 -14.54 8.54 25.06
CA GLN A 488 -14.93 9.84 25.65
C GLN A 488 -15.11 10.98 24.63
N THR A 489 -14.80 10.78 23.34
CA THR A 489 -15.10 11.79 22.32
C THR A 489 -16.59 11.82 21.92
N GLN A 490 -17.41 10.87 22.39
CA GLN A 490 -18.85 10.85 22.06
C GLN A 490 -19.80 11.14 23.23
N THR A 491 -19.35 11.19 24.49
CA THR A 491 -20.26 11.49 25.60
C THR A 491 -19.60 12.27 26.74
N ALA A 492 -20.10 13.50 26.93
CA ALA A 492 -20.04 14.40 28.10
C ALA A 492 -18.83 15.35 28.26
N SER A 493 -19.05 16.66 28.04
CA SER A 493 -19.21 17.65 29.14
C SER A 493 -19.61 19.06 28.62
N PRO A 494 -20.50 19.80 29.32
CA PRO A 494 -21.13 21.05 28.86
C PRO A 494 -20.31 22.31 29.19
N TYR A 495 -19.13 22.43 28.60
CA TYR A 495 -18.36 23.69 28.57
C TYR A 495 -17.82 23.92 27.18
N GLN A 496 -18.73 24.11 26.24
CA GLN A 496 -18.46 24.48 24.87
C GLN A 496 -19.17 25.80 24.66
N ASN A 497 -18.54 26.92 25.06
CA ASN A 497 -19.00 28.27 24.70
C ASN A 497 -18.01 29.43 24.95
N ASP A 498 -16.70 29.21 25.16
CA ASP A 498 -15.78 30.36 25.39
C ASP A 498 -14.40 30.22 24.71
N LEU A 499 -14.32 29.67 23.49
CA LEU A 499 -13.09 29.77 22.68
C LEU A 499 -13.30 29.75 21.15
N GLU A 500 -14.54 29.79 20.67
CA GLU A 500 -14.85 30.05 19.26
C GLU A 500 -15.07 31.55 19.03
N ASP A 501 -14.01 32.34 19.20
CA ASP A 501 -13.98 33.72 18.67
C ASP A 501 -12.53 34.15 18.43
N TYR A 502 -11.89 33.50 17.45
CA TYR A 502 -10.77 34.07 16.70
C TYR A 502 -10.90 33.61 15.24
N VAL A 503 -11.98 34.07 14.61
CA VAL A 503 -12.06 34.14 13.15
C VAL A 503 -11.01 35.15 12.69
N PHE A 504 -10.02 34.67 11.95
CA PHE A 504 -9.04 35.52 11.27
C PHE A 504 -9.77 36.25 10.15
N ASP A 505 -10.16 37.50 10.44
CA ASP A 505 -10.83 38.39 9.51
C ASP A 505 -9.97 38.60 8.27
N ARG A 506 -10.53 38.25 7.12
CA ARG A 506 -9.90 38.38 5.80
C ARG A 506 -10.26 39.75 5.25
N SER A 507 -9.75 40.81 5.87
CA SER A 507 -10.01 42.19 5.43
C SER A 507 -8.99 42.61 4.37
N THR A 508 -9.46 42.64 3.13
CA THR A 508 -8.88 43.41 2.01
C THR A 508 -8.69 44.87 2.43
N SER A 509 -7.45 45.29 2.62
CA SER A 509 -7.09 46.69 2.83
C SER A 509 -6.59 47.29 1.51
N SER A 510 -7.54 47.87 0.76
CA SER A 510 -7.24 48.96 -0.17
C SER A 510 -6.82 50.18 0.64
N SER A 511 -5.58 50.61 0.44
CA SER A 511 -5.01 51.85 0.96
C SER A 511 -5.82 53.07 0.51
N ASN A 512 -6.31 53.87 1.44
CA ASN A 512 -6.49 55.32 1.25
C ASN A 512 -6.32 56.04 2.60
N LEU A 513 -5.27 56.87 2.66
CA LEU A 513 -4.95 57.80 3.75
C LEU A 513 -5.89 59.01 3.75
N PRO A 514 -6.15 59.65 4.91
CA PRO A 514 -6.94 60.88 4.98
C PRO A 514 -6.07 62.12 4.77
N SER A 515 -6.59 63.03 3.93
CA SER A 515 -6.02 64.35 3.65
C SER A 515 -6.43 65.38 4.70
N LYS A 516 -5.48 66.27 5.01
CA LYS A 516 -5.66 67.45 5.86
C LYS A 516 -6.47 68.53 5.15
N ASP A 517 -7.22 69.22 5.99
CA ASP A 517 -8.07 70.39 5.83
C ASP A 517 -7.44 71.58 5.08
N SER A 518 -8.22 72.22 4.20
CA SER A 518 -8.34 73.69 4.09
C SER A 518 -9.28 74.09 2.94
N GLY A 519 -10.20 75.02 3.22
CA GLY A 519 -10.71 75.94 2.19
C GLY A 519 -12.21 75.89 1.87
N GLN A 520 -13.00 76.48 2.76
CA GLN A 520 -14.11 77.41 2.49
C GLN A 520 -14.93 77.34 1.18
N ASN A 521 -16.24 77.27 1.43
CA ASN A 521 -17.33 78.05 0.83
C ASN A 521 -17.76 77.84 -0.64
N SER A 522 -18.97 77.28 -0.71
CA SER A 522 -20.16 77.90 -1.30
C SER A 522 -20.45 77.69 -2.79
N SER A 523 -21.75 77.40 -2.99
CA SER A 523 -22.55 77.64 -4.20
C SER A 523 -22.58 76.52 -5.24
N LYS A 524 -23.61 75.67 -5.10
CA LYS A 524 -24.72 75.37 -6.04
C LYS A 524 -24.61 75.93 -7.49
N PRO A 525 -25.37 75.41 -8.48
CA PRO A 525 -26.47 74.41 -8.39
C PRO A 525 -26.44 73.31 -9.48
N ASN A 526 -27.40 72.38 -9.36
CA ASN A 526 -28.20 71.71 -10.41
C ASN A 526 -27.56 71.59 -11.81
N ILE A 527 -27.39 70.39 -12.37
CA ILE A 527 -28.42 69.40 -12.70
C ILE A 527 -27.85 68.00 -12.57
#